data_AF-A0A6I7MY29-F1
#
_entry.id   AF-A0A6I7MY29-F1
#
_cell.length_a   1.000
_cell.length_b   1.000
_cell.length_c   1.000
_cell.angle_alpha   90.00
_cell.angle_beta   90.00
_cell.angle_gamma   90.00
#
_symmetry.space_group_name_H-M   'P 1'
#
loop_
_entity.id
_entity.type
_entity.pdbx_description
1 polymer ?
#
loop_
_entity_poly.entity_id
_entity_poly.type
_entity_poly.pdbx_seq_one_letter_code
_entity_poly.pdbx_strand_id
1 'polypeptide(L)'
;MKTEEIIEHTFLNIIPLLQIEGRWEPHEQRELDAYITLHFPEGDIHFDAEVKQEVRENTLRTIQDLNRTYTNFLLVAYRIYPKFRHLLQEMGINYLEANGNAYIRKNGKLILIDKFPPIKERREETNRAFTKTGLRVFFQLLVDNKNLNANQRELAEQAGVALGNIPLVLKGLKTAGLLVNKKKYGYHWTNKEEAISQWINGYRTNLKATLFQGKYSLPKDRNWKEVNLPTGKTRWGGETGAD
;
A
#
# COMPACT_ATOMS: atom_id res chain seq x y z
N MET A 1 8.58 -4.77 -1.64
CA MET A 1 9.72 -5.40 -2.32
C MET A 1 10.57 -6.04 -1.23
N LYS A 2 11.21 -7.18 -1.50
CA LYS A 2 12.07 -7.80 -0.49
C LYS A 2 13.34 -6.96 -0.28
N THR A 3 14.01 -7.12 0.86
CA THR A 3 15.25 -6.39 1.22
C THR A 3 16.31 -6.55 0.13
N GLU A 4 16.55 -7.78 -0.32
CA GLU A 4 17.55 -8.15 -1.32
C GLU A 4 17.26 -7.47 -2.67
N GLU A 5 15.99 -7.49 -3.10
CA GLU A 5 15.54 -6.83 -4.32
C GLU A 5 15.77 -5.30 -4.28
N ILE A 6 15.66 -4.67 -3.11
CA ILE A 6 15.94 -3.23 -2.94
C ILE A 6 17.43 -2.97 -3.11
N ILE A 7 18.29 -3.78 -2.48
CA ILE A 7 19.75 -3.63 -2.57
C ILE A 7 20.20 -3.83 -4.02
N GLU A 8 19.78 -4.92 -4.66
CA GLU A 8 20.12 -5.23 -6.05
C GLU A 8 19.69 -4.11 -7.00
N HIS A 9 18.44 -3.66 -6.91
CA HIS A 9 17.95 -2.55 -7.73
C HIS A 9 18.73 -1.25 -7.47
N THR A 10 19.12 -1.00 -6.22
CA THR A 10 19.95 0.16 -5.87
C THR A 10 21.34 0.06 -6.48
N PHE A 11 21.98 -1.11 -6.41
CA PHE A 11 23.30 -1.36 -6.98
C PHE A 11 23.31 -1.16 -8.49
N LEU A 12 22.30 -1.69 -9.19
CA LEU A 12 22.16 -1.54 -10.65
C LEU A 12 22.13 -0.07 -11.08
N ASN A 13 21.59 0.82 -10.24
CA ASN A 13 21.48 2.24 -10.57
C ASN A 13 22.65 3.07 -10.06
N ILE A 14 23.30 2.69 -8.96
CA ILE A 14 24.36 3.50 -8.33
C ILE A 14 25.76 3.10 -8.78
N ILE A 15 26.05 1.80 -8.86
CA ILE A 15 27.40 1.30 -9.15
C ILE A 15 27.91 1.84 -10.50
N PRO A 16 27.11 1.83 -11.60
CA PRO A 16 27.54 2.43 -12.87
C PRO A 16 27.73 3.95 -12.81
N LEU A 17 26.97 4.66 -11.98
CA LEU A 17 27.10 6.12 -11.82
C LEU A 17 28.37 6.51 -11.09
N LEU A 18 28.76 5.71 -10.10
CA LEU A 18 29.99 5.89 -9.34
C LEU A 18 31.22 5.35 -10.07
N GLN A 19 31.04 4.50 -11.09
CA GLN A 19 32.13 3.81 -11.80
C GLN A 19 33.05 3.02 -10.87
N ILE A 20 32.43 2.33 -9.92
CA ILE A 20 33.12 1.45 -8.95
C ILE A 20 32.59 0.03 -9.07
N GLU A 21 33.11 -0.87 -8.25
CA GLU A 21 32.49 -2.16 -7.96
C GLU A 21 31.89 -2.14 -6.55
N GLY A 22 30.98 -3.07 -6.28
CA GLY A 22 30.41 -3.24 -4.95
C GLY A 22 29.86 -4.63 -4.74
N ARG A 23 29.92 -5.09 -3.50
CA ARG A 23 29.33 -6.35 -3.05
C ARG A 23 28.49 -6.13 -1.80
N TRP A 24 27.51 -7.02 -1.61
CA TRP A 24 26.73 -7.04 -0.39
C TRP A 24 26.51 -8.48 0.08
N GLU A 25 26.36 -8.64 1.39
CA GLU A 25 26.09 -9.91 2.05
C GLU A 25 24.98 -9.69 3.08
N PRO A 26 24.02 -10.61 3.24
CA PRO A 26 22.99 -10.48 4.25
C PRO A 26 23.62 -10.56 5.64
N HIS A 27 23.07 -9.80 6.58
CA HIS A 27 23.60 -9.79 7.93
C HIS A 27 22.91 -10.87 8.80
N GLU A 28 23.57 -11.99 9.07
CA GLU A 28 22.95 -13.11 9.81
C GLU A 28 22.91 -12.94 11.35
N GLN A 29 23.74 -12.05 11.94
CA GLN A 29 24.00 -12.03 13.40
C GLN A 29 23.85 -10.67 14.14
N ARG A 30 23.36 -9.59 13.50
CA ARG A 30 23.13 -8.25 14.10
C ARG A 30 21.73 -7.76 13.71
N GLU A 31 21.33 -6.63 14.28
CA GLU A 31 20.03 -5.99 14.06
C GLU A 31 19.84 -5.37 12.65
N LEU A 32 20.92 -5.19 11.88
CA LEU A 32 20.89 -4.57 10.56
C LEU A 32 20.70 -5.58 9.44
N ASP A 33 20.31 -5.14 8.24
CA ASP A 33 19.91 -6.00 7.13
C ASP A 33 21.08 -6.58 6.32
N ALA A 34 22.16 -5.81 6.09
CA ALA A 34 23.25 -6.22 5.20
C ALA A 34 24.61 -5.61 5.54
N TYR A 35 25.68 -6.26 5.09
CA TYR A 35 27.00 -5.65 4.92
C TYR A 35 27.18 -5.20 3.48
N ILE A 36 27.61 -3.97 3.26
CA ILE A 36 27.89 -3.43 1.93
C ILE A 36 29.35 -3.02 1.85
N THR A 37 30.07 -3.52 0.85
CA THR A 37 31.42 -3.05 0.52
C THR A 37 31.40 -2.36 -0.82
N LEU A 38 31.91 -1.13 -0.86
CA LEU A 38 32.11 -0.36 -2.10
C LEU A 38 33.61 -0.26 -2.37
N HIS A 39 34.03 -0.70 -3.55
CA HIS A 39 35.43 -0.79 -3.97
C HIS A 39 35.84 0.48 -4.72
N PHE A 40 36.33 1.48 -3.99
CA PHE A 40 36.86 2.71 -4.60
C PHE A 40 38.33 2.53 -4.98
N PRO A 41 38.84 3.28 -5.97
CA PRO A 41 40.26 3.23 -6.36
C PRO A 41 41.24 3.49 -5.20
N GLU A 42 40.84 4.29 -4.22
CA GLU A 42 41.67 4.63 -3.06
C GLU A 42 41.49 3.70 -1.87
N GLY A 43 40.66 2.67 -2.00
CA GLY A 43 40.43 1.64 -0.99
C GLY A 43 38.95 1.33 -0.76
N ASP A 44 38.72 0.19 -0.14
CA ASP A 44 37.37 -0.29 0.17
C ASP A 44 36.72 0.52 1.30
N ILE A 45 35.41 0.76 1.15
CA ILE A 45 34.58 1.29 2.24
C ILE A 45 33.53 0.24 2.60
N HIS A 46 33.55 -0.18 3.87
CA HIS A 46 32.61 -1.14 4.43
C HIS A 46 31.53 -0.42 5.24
N PHE A 47 30.29 -0.82 5.02
CA PHE A 47 29.12 -0.28 5.69
C PHE A 47 28.28 -1.38 6.34
N ASP A 48 27.76 -1.08 7.52
CA ASP A 48 26.63 -1.79 8.10
C ASP A 48 25.34 -1.11 7.59
N ALA A 49 24.52 -1.85 6.86
CA ALA A 49 23.41 -1.29 6.09
C ALA A 49 22.03 -1.66 6.65
N GLU A 50 21.17 -0.65 6.80
CA GLU A 50 19.73 -0.82 7.03
C GLU A 50 18.98 -0.57 5.73
N VAL A 51 18.02 -1.43 5.42
CA VAL A 51 17.19 -1.32 4.22
C VAL A 51 15.78 -0.85 4.56
N LYS A 52 15.29 0.14 3.83
CA LYS A 52 13.91 0.62 3.95
C LYS A 52 13.21 0.65 2.60
N GLN A 53 11.97 0.16 2.58
CA GLN A 53 11.10 0.37 1.42
C GLN A 53 10.84 1.86 1.18
N GLU A 54 10.72 2.64 2.25
CA GLU A 54 10.49 4.09 2.16
C GLU A 54 10.90 4.77 3.46
N VAL A 55 11.54 5.93 3.35
CA VAL A 55 11.86 6.77 4.52
C VAL A 55 10.67 7.65 4.84
N ARG A 56 10.18 7.54 6.08
CA ARG A 56 9.04 8.31 6.60
C ARG A 56 9.43 9.01 7.90
N GLU A 57 8.62 9.99 8.31
CA GLU A 57 8.89 10.78 9.52
C GLU A 57 8.99 9.92 10.79
N ASN A 58 8.16 8.88 10.90
CA ASN A 58 8.20 7.94 12.02
C ASN A 58 9.42 6.99 12.01
N THR A 59 10.11 6.82 10.88
CA THR A 59 11.32 5.98 10.81
C THR A 59 12.60 6.79 11.08
N LEU A 60 12.55 8.13 11.00
CA LEU A 60 13.73 8.98 11.12
C LEU A 60 14.46 8.81 12.46
N ARG A 61 13.71 8.73 13.57
CA ARG A 61 14.30 8.55 14.91
C ARG A 61 15.12 7.26 14.97
N THR A 62 14.56 6.14 14.51
CA THR A 62 15.25 4.85 14.46
C THR A 62 16.50 4.91 13.59
N ILE A 63 16.41 5.51 12.40
CA ILE A 63 17.56 5.66 11.49
C ILE A 63 18.68 6.49 12.15
N GLN A 64 18.31 7.57 12.86
CA GLN A 64 19.26 8.41 13.58
C GLN A 64 19.94 7.66 14.73
N ASP A 65 19.18 6.86 15.48
CA ASP A 65 19.72 6.04 16.58
C ASP A 65 20.69 4.98 16.04
N LEU A 66 20.35 4.30 14.93
CA LEU A 66 21.25 3.36 14.26
C LEU A 66 22.54 4.05 13.79
N ASN A 67 22.45 5.24 13.18
CA ASN A 67 23.64 5.98 12.74
C ASN A 67 24.56 6.41 13.90
N ARG A 68 24.03 6.55 15.13
CA ARG A 68 24.84 6.82 16.33
C ARG A 68 25.49 5.54 16.88
N THR A 69 24.82 4.41 16.75
CA THR A 69 25.30 3.11 17.22
C THR A 69 26.37 2.52 16.30
N TYR A 70 26.22 2.66 14.98
CA TYR A 70 27.09 2.05 13.98
C TYR A 70 28.00 3.08 13.31
N THR A 71 29.31 2.97 13.53
CA THR A 71 30.34 3.89 13.01
C THR A 71 30.33 4.02 11.47
N ASN A 72 29.95 2.96 10.77
CA ASN A 72 29.87 2.91 9.31
C ASN A 72 28.44 2.62 8.84
N PHE A 73 27.45 3.31 9.41
CA PHE A 73 26.06 3.14 9.02
C PHE A 73 25.79 3.61 7.58
N LEU A 74 24.98 2.83 6.87
CA LEU A 74 24.45 3.17 5.55
C LEU A 74 22.95 2.86 5.47
N LEU A 75 22.16 3.85 5.08
CA LEU A 75 20.76 3.62 4.76
C LEU A 75 20.61 3.27 3.27
N VAL A 76 20.08 2.10 2.94
CA VAL A 76 19.63 1.77 1.59
C VAL A 76 18.12 1.91 1.54
N ALA A 77 17.60 2.73 0.63
CA ALA A 77 16.16 2.93 0.55
C ALA A 77 15.64 2.82 -0.87
N TYR A 78 14.50 2.14 -1.04
CA TYR A 78 13.83 2.14 -2.34
C TYR A 78 13.30 3.52 -2.72
N ARG A 79 12.88 4.31 -1.73
CA ARG A 79 12.36 5.66 -1.95
C ARG A 79 12.64 6.60 -0.79
N ILE A 80 13.15 7.79 -1.11
CA ILE A 80 13.35 8.89 -0.16
C ILE A 80 12.76 10.17 -0.76
N TYR A 81 11.77 10.77 -0.08
CA TYR A 81 11.23 12.06 -0.52
C TYR A 81 12.27 13.18 -0.35
N PRO A 82 12.22 14.26 -1.16
CA PRO A 82 13.19 15.35 -1.09
C PRO A 82 13.37 15.94 0.31
N LYS A 83 12.27 16.15 1.05
CA LYS A 83 12.30 16.61 2.45
C LYS A 83 13.20 15.72 3.33
N PHE A 84 13.09 14.39 3.18
CA PHE A 84 13.86 13.46 3.98
C PHE A 84 15.32 13.33 3.52
N ARG A 85 15.63 13.51 2.23
CA ARG A 85 17.02 13.55 1.76
C ARG A 85 17.79 14.70 2.41
N HIS A 86 17.21 15.90 2.43
CA HIS A 86 17.82 17.05 3.11
C HIS A 86 18.06 16.78 4.60
N LEU A 87 17.06 16.23 5.30
CA LEU A 87 17.22 15.88 6.72
C LEU A 87 18.31 14.83 6.97
N LEU A 88 18.41 13.80 6.13
CA LEU A 88 19.47 12.78 6.23
C LEU A 88 20.86 13.40 6.00
N GLN A 89 20.99 14.30 5.02
CA GLN A 89 22.24 15.02 4.73
C GLN A 89 22.65 15.91 5.90
N GLU A 90 21.72 16.67 6.48
CA GLU A 90 21.95 17.51 7.68
C GLU A 90 22.39 16.68 8.89
N MET A 91 21.83 15.48 9.05
CA MET A 91 22.21 14.53 10.10
C MET A 91 23.52 13.78 9.81
N GLY A 92 24.11 13.95 8.62
CA GLY A 92 25.32 13.25 8.22
C GLY A 92 25.13 11.74 8.01
N ILE A 93 23.90 11.30 7.73
CA ILE A 93 23.57 9.88 7.54
C ILE A 93 23.85 9.51 6.07
N ASN A 94 24.74 8.55 5.86
CA ASN A 94 25.01 8.04 4.51
C ASN A 94 23.78 7.31 3.97
N TYR A 95 23.46 7.52 2.69
CA TYR A 95 22.39 6.76 2.05
C TYR A 95 22.64 6.45 0.58
N LEU A 96 22.01 5.37 0.13
CA LEU A 96 21.83 4.98 -1.26
C LEU A 96 20.33 4.88 -1.54
N GLU A 97 19.83 5.63 -2.52
CA GLU A 97 18.43 5.55 -2.98
C GLU A 97 18.34 4.74 -4.27
N ALA A 98 17.34 3.88 -4.37
CA ALA A 98 17.20 2.97 -5.51
C ALA A 98 16.99 3.65 -6.87
N ASN A 99 16.72 4.96 -6.92
CA ASN A 99 16.67 5.75 -8.16
C ASN A 99 18.05 6.25 -8.63
N GLY A 100 19.11 5.97 -7.88
CA GLY A 100 20.47 6.43 -8.19
C GLY A 100 20.93 7.68 -7.43
N ASN A 101 20.09 8.26 -6.55
CA ASN A 101 20.57 9.30 -5.65
C ASN A 101 21.43 8.67 -4.54
N ALA A 102 22.47 9.38 -4.12
CA ALA A 102 23.40 8.89 -3.11
C ALA A 102 23.97 10.05 -2.29
N TYR A 103 24.25 9.78 -1.02
CA TYR A 103 25.03 10.65 -0.17
C TYR A 103 25.99 9.78 0.64
N ILE A 104 27.29 9.91 0.38
CA ILE A 104 28.33 9.20 1.13
C ILE A 104 29.36 10.21 1.60
N ARG A 105 29.49 10.36 2.91
CA ARG A 105 30.51 11.17 3.56
C ARG A 105 31.40 10.26 4.40
N LYS A 106 32.62 9.98 3.94
CA LYS A 106 33.59 9.14 4.65
C LYS A 106 35.02 9.56 4.35
N ASN A 107 35.90 9.45 5.35
CA ASN A 107 37.34 9.72 5.24
C ASN A 107 37.67 11.07 4.58
N GLY A 108 36.92 12.13 4.95
CA GLY A 108 37.11 13.48 4.40
C GLY A 108 36.58 13.69 2.98
N LYS A 109 36.02 12.65 2.34
CA LYS A 109 35.40 12.72 1.01
C LYS A 109 33.89 12.81 1.12
N LEU A 110 33.28 13.47 0.13
CA LEU A 110 31.84 13.58 -0.02
C LEU A 110 31.46 13.20 -1.46
N ILE A 111 30.53 12.25 -1.57
CA ILE A 111 29.84 11.91 -2.81
C ILE A 111 28.38 12.33 -2.63
N LEU A 112 27.88 13.18 -3.53
CA LEU A 112 26.48 13.59 -3.55
C LEU A 112 25.94 13.45 -4.98
N ILE A 113 24.93 12.60 -5.13
CA ILE A 113 24.12 12.48 -6.34
C ILE A 113 22.68 12.81 -5.93
N ASP A 114 22.16 13.95 -6.37
CA ASP A 114 20.79 14.39 -6.11
C ASP A 114 20.17 14.96 -7.39
N LYS A 115 20.02 14.09 -8.39
CA LYS A 115 19.52 14.46 -9.73
C LYS A 115 18.27 13.70 -10.14
N PHE A 116 17.97 12.58 -9.48
CA PHE A 116 16.88 11.72 -9.89
C PHE A 116 15.62 12.02 -9.09
N PRO A 117 14.46 12.18 -9.75
CA PRO A 117 13.20 12.32 -9.04
C PRO A 117 12.90 11.05 -8.23
N PRO A 118 12.12 11.14 -7.14
CA PRO A 118 11.73 9.97 -6.37
C PRO A 118 11.06 8.91 -7.26
N ILE A 119 11.35 7.63 -7.01
CA ILE A 119 10.63 6.54 -7.67
C ILE A 119 9.13 6.76 -7.42
N LYS A 120 8.36 6.89 -8.51
CA LYS A 120 6.90 7.00 -8.39
C LYS A 120 6.39 5.71 -7.78
N GLU A 121 5.47 5.84 -6.83
CA GLU A 121 4.68 4.70 -6.35
C GLU A 121 4.19 3.93 -7.58
N ARG A 122 4.71 2.71 -7.75
CA ARG A 122 3.93 1.69 -8.43
C ARG A 122 2.78 1.45 -7.49
N ARG A 123 1.68 2.22 -7.65
CA ARG A 123 0.44 1.90 -6.97
C ARG A 123 0.21 0.44 -7.29
N GLU A 124 0.30 -0.44 -6.29
CA GLU A 124 -0.25 -1.77 -6.43
C GLU A 124 -1.63 -1.56 -7.03
N GLU A 125 -1.90 -2.17 -8.18
CA GLU A 125 -3.17 -1.97 -8.88
C GLU A 125 -4.26 -2.18 -7.85
N THR A 126 -4.89 -1.09 -7.40
CA THR A 126 -5.82 -1.17 -6.28
C THR A 126 -6.89 -2.13 -6.73
N ASN A 127 -6.95 -3.31 -6.09
CA ASN A 127 -7.83 -4.36 -6.54
C ASN A 127 -9.26 -3.78 -6.49
N ARG A 128 -9.83 -3.59 -7.67
CA ARG A 128 -11.04 -2.77 -7.84
C ARG A 128 -12.22 -3.33 -7.05
N ALA A 129 -12.21 -4.62 -6.76
CA ALA A 129 -13.20 -5.30 -5.93
C ALA A 129 -13.27 -4.78 -4.49
N PHE A 130 -12.15 -4.31 -3.93
CA PHE A 130 -12.06 -3.86 -2.53
C PHE A 130 -12.09 -2.34 -2.37
N THR A 131 -12.36 -1.62 -3.45
CA THR A 131 -12.65 -0.17 -3.41
C THR A 131 -14.09 0.07 -2.93
N LYS A 132 -14.43 1.32 -2.57
CA LYS A 132 -15.80 1.71 -2.20
C LYS A 132 -16.84 1.24 -3.24
N THR A 133 -16.58 1.53 -4.51
CA THR A 133 -17.42 1.11 -5.64
C THR A 133 -17.44 -0.41 -5.78
N GLY A 134 -16.29 -1.06 -5.65
CA GLY A 134 -16.19 -2.52 -5.75
C GLY A 134 -16.95 -3.26 -4.66
N LEU A 135 -16.88 -2.77 -3.43
CA LEU A 135 -17.56 -3.38 -2.28
C LEU A 135 -19.08 -3.27 -2.40
N ARG A 136 -19.61 -2.23 -3.06
CA ARG A 136 -21.06 -2.14 -3.37
C ARG A 136 -21.48 -3.20 -4.37
N VAL A 137 -20.68 -3.44 -5.42
CA VAL A 137 -20.94 -4.51 -6.39
C VAL A 137 -20.78 -5.88 -5.75
N PHE A 138 -19.70 -6.10 -4.99
CA PHE A 138 -19.42 -7.35 -4.30
C PHE A 138 -20.55 -7.70 -3.32
N PHE A 139 -21.11 -6.72 -2.60
CA PHE A 139 -22.29 -6.93 -1.77
C PHE A 139 -23.47 -7.51 -2.57
N GLN A 140 -23.81 -6.92 -3.71
CA GLN A 140 -24.91 -7.41 -4.55
C GLN A 140 -24.69 -8.84 -5.05
N LEU A 141 -23.44 -9.22 -5.33
CA LEU A 141 -23.07 -10.60 -5.69
C LEU A 141 -23.24 -11.59 -4.52
N LEU A 142 -23.03 -11.14 -3.29
CA LEU A 142 -23.17 -11.97 -2.08
C LEU A 142 -24.64 -12.16 -1.68
N VAL A 143 -25.45 -11.11 -1.82
CA VAL A 143 -26.89 -11.07 -1.50
C VAL A 143 -27.67 -12.05 -2.36
N ASP A 144 -27.46 -12.03 -3.68
CA ASP A 144 -28.10 -12.96 -4.61
C ASP A 144 -27.07 -13.62 -5.53
N ASN A 145 -26.92 -14.94 -5.43
CA ASN A 145 -26.01 -15.70 -6.28
C ASN A 145 -26.35 -15.58 -7.78
N LYS A 146 -27.60 -15.26 -8.15
CA LYS A 146 -27.99 -15.02 -9.55
C LYS A 146 -27.24 -13.84 -10.14
N ASN A 147 -26.87 -12.85 -9.32
CA ASN A 147 -26.13 -11.67 -9.75
C ASN A 147 -24.72 -11.98 -10.26
N LEU A 148 -24.13 -13.12 -9.88
CA LEU A 148 -22.84 -13.57 -10.43
C LEU A 148 -22.87 -13.67 -11.97
N ASN A 149 -24.01 -14.02 -12.54
CA ASN A 149 -24.19 -14.25 -13.96
C ASN A 149 -25.30 -13.37 -14.57
N ALA A 150 -25.77 -12.36 -13.83
CA ALA A 150 -26.76 -11.41 -14.32
C ALA A 150 -26.18 -10.46 -15.37
N ASN A 151 -27.06 -9.72 -16.04
CA ASN A 151 -26.64 -8.67 -16.96
C ASN A 151 -25.86 -7.60 -16.19
N GLN A 152 -24.71 -7.18 -16.72
CA GLN A 152 -23.87 -6.18 -16.07
C GLN A 152 -24.58 -4.83 -15.88
N ARG A 153 -25.55 -4.49 -16.74
CA ARG A 153 -26.37 -3.27 -16.58
C ARG A 153 -27.27 -3.35 -15.36
N GLU A 154 -27.96 -4.47 -15.18
CA GLU A 154 -28.82 -4.71 -14.02
C GLU A 154 -27.99 -4.71 -12.73
N LEU A 155 -26.84 -5.38 -12.72
CA LEU A 155 -25.94 -5.39 -11.57
C LEU A 155 -25.40 -4.00 -11.24
N ALA A 156 -25.07 -3.19 -12.26
CA ALA A 156 -24.62 -1.82 -12.06
C ALA A 156 -25.70 -0.92 -11.44
N GLU A 157 -26.94 -1.09 -11.88
CA GLU A 157 -28.10 -0.37 -11.33
C GLU A 157 -28.35 -0.76 -9.87
N GLN A 158 -28.40 -2.07 -9.56
CA GLN A 158 -28.58 -2.57 -8.20
C GLN A 158 -27.46 -2.09 -7.25
N ALA A 159 -26.21 -2.07 -7.73
CA ALA A 159 -25.07 -1.59 -6.95
C ALA A 159 -24.99 -0.05 -6.88
N GLY A 160 -25.72 0.67 -7.73
CA GLY A 160 -25.66 2.12 -7.85
C GLY A 160 -24.27 2.62 -8.29
N VAL A 161 -23.69 1.97 -9.30
CA VAL A 161 -22.34 2.26 -9.83
C VAL A 161 -22.37 2.41 -11.36
N ALA A 162 -21.34 3.03 -11.94
CA ALA A 162 -21.22 3.08 -13.40
C ALA A 162 -20.91 1.69 -13.98
N LEU A 163 -21.55 1.35 -15.10
CA LEU A 163 -21.45 0.06 -15.80
C LEU A 163 -20.01 -0.42 -16.02
N GLY A 164 -19.11 0.49 -16.41
CA GLY A 164 -17.70 0.17 -16.66
C GLY A 164 -16.94 -0.37 -15.44
N ASN A 165 -17.47 -0.21 -14.22
CA ASN A 165 -16.86 -0.78 -13.02
C ASN A 165 -17.10 -2.28 -12.87
N ILE A 166 -18.17 -2.83 -13.45
CA ILE A 166 -18.55 -4.23 -13.25
C ILE A 166 -17.45 -5.20 -13.71
N PRO A 167 -16.90 -5.09 -14.95
CA PRO A 167 -15.81 -5.97 -15.38
C PRO A 167 -14.56 -5.86 -14.50
N LEU A 168 -14.25 -4.65 -14.02
CA LEU A 168 -13.08 -4.39 -13.19
C LEU A 168 -13.21 -5.06 -11.82
N VAL A 169 -14.40 -5.03 -11.23
CA VAL A 169 -14.70 -5.70 -9.95
C VAL A 169 -14.64 -7.22 -10.11
N LEU A 170 -15.28 -7.76 -11.15
CA LEU A 170 -15.24 -9.20 -11.42
C LEU A 170 -13.81 -9.70 -11.69
N LYS A 171 -13.00 -8.92 -12.42
CA LYS A 171 -11.57 -9.20 -12.59
C LYS A 171 -10.83 -9.16 -11.25
N GLY A 172 -11.11 -8.16 -10.42
CA GLY A 172 -10.51 -8.03 -9.09
C GLY A 172 -10.80 -9.21 -8.16
N LEU A 173 -12.05 -9.69 -8.15
CA LEU A 173 -12.47 -10.86 -7.37
C LEU A 173 -11.83 -12.16 -7.89
N LYS A 174 -11.62 -12.29 -9.21
CA LYS A 174 -10.84 -13.40 -9.78
C LYS A 174 -9.39 -13.38 -9.35
N THR A 175 -8.74 -12.22 -9.47
CA THR A 175 -7.33 -12.06 -9.10
C THR A 175 -7.13 -12.32 -7.60
N ALA A 176 -8.13 -12.01 -6.77
CA ALA A 176 -8.15 -12.36 -5.35
C ALA A 176 -8.48 -13.84 -5.07
N GLY A 177 -8.71 -14.67 -6.10
CA GLY A 177 -9.03 -16.08 -5.93
C GLY A 177 -10.43 -16.35 -5.37
N LEU A 178 -11.32 -15.35 -5.30
CA LEU A 178 -12.67 -15.47 -4.73
C LEU A 178 -13.71 -15.93 -5.77
N LEU A 179 -13.45 -15.66 -7.05
CA LEU A 179 -14.31 -16.07 -8.15
C LEU A 179 -13.55 -16.94 -9.16
N VAL A 180 -14.25 -17.94 -9.68
CA VAL A 180 -13.85 -18.71 -10.86
C VAL A 180 -14.91 -18.59 -11.95
N ASN A 181 -14.49 -18.54 -13.22
CA ASN A 181 -15.40 -18.64 -14.36
C ASN A 181 -15.23 -20.02 -15.00
N LYS A 182 -16.30 -20.83 -15.00
CA LYS A 182 -16.35 -22.13 -15.66
C LYS A 182 -17.09 -21.97 -16.98
N LYS A 183 -16.48 -22.35 -18.12
CA LYS A 183 -17.03 -22.15 -19.48
C LYS A 183 -18.53 -22.49 -19.64
N LYS A 184 -19.01 -23.58 -19.03
CA LYS A 184 -20.41 -24.04 -19.14
C LYS A 184 -21.37 -23.38 -18.13
N TYR A 185 -20.86 -22.85 -17.02
CA TYR A 185 -21.68 -22.47 -15.87
C TYR A 185 -21.52 -20.98 -15.49
N GLY A 186 -20.54 -20.28 -16.04
CA GLY A 186 -20.24 -18.89 -15.70
C GLY A 186 -19.51 -18.75 -14.36
N TYR A 187 -19.74 -17.62 -13.69
CA TYR A 187 -19.12 -17.23 -12.43
C TYR A 187 -19.64 -18.01 -11.22
N HIS A 188 -18.69 -18.44 -10.38
CA HIS A 188 -18.95 -19.13 -9.11
C HIS A 188 -17.98 -18.63 -8.04
N TRP A 189 -18.44 -18.61 -6.79
CA TRP A 189 -17.57 -18.48 -5.63
C TRP A 189 -16.64 -19.68 -5.52
N THR A 190 -15.37 -19.45 -5.25
CA THR A 190 -14.41 -20.50 -4.89
C THR A 190 -14.64 -20.97 -3.46
N ASN A 191 -14.79 -20.01 -2.54
CA ASN A 191 -15.23 -20.20 -1.17
C ASN A 191 -16.11 -18.99 -0.77
N LYS A 192 -17.41 -19.23 -0.55
CA LYS A 192 -18.36 -18.15 -0.24
C LYS A 192 -18.15 -17.57 1.16
N GLU A 193 -17.72 -18.38 2.14
CA GLU A 193 -17.43 -17.90 3.49
C GLU A 193 -16.23 -16.96 3.50
N GLU A 194 -15.18 -17.32 2.75
CA GLU A 194 -14.02 -16.45 2.56
C GLU A 194 -14.40 -15.14 1.83
N ALA A 195 -15.24 -15.24 0.80
CA ALA A 195 -15.74 -14.05 0.10
C ALA A 195 -16.51 -13.10 1.05
N ILE A 196 -17.34 -13.64 1.94
CA ILE A 196 -18.05 -12.86 2.96
C ILE A 196 -17.05 -12.21 3.92
N SER A 197 -16.07 -12.97 4.43
CA SER A 197 -15.05 -12.45 5.36
C SER A 197 -14.24 -11.30 4.74
N GLN A 198 -13.80 -11.46 3.50
CA GLN A 198 -13.08 -10.43 2.75
C GLN A 198 -13.96 -9.19 2.50
N TRP A 199 -15.24 -9.39 2.18
CA TRP A 199 -16.19 -8.29 2.04
C TRP A 199 -16.40 -7.53 3.36
N ILE A 200 -16.56 -8.24 4.49
CA ILE A 200 -16.71 -7.63 5.82
C ILE A 200 -15.49 -6.76 6.15
N ASN A 201 -14.29 -7.27 5.90
CA ASN A 201 -13.05 -6.53 6.13
C ASN A 201 -12.99 -5.26 5.26
N GLY A 202 -13.21 -5.39 3.95
CA GLY A 202 -13.25 -4.23 3.05
C GLY A 202 -14.35 -3.23 3.41
N TYR A 203 -15.53 -3.71 3.82
CA TYR A 203 -16.63 -2.85 4.27
C TYR A 203 -16.20 -2.00 5.45
N ARG A 204 -15.59 -2.62 6.48
CA ARG A 204 -15.13 -1.93 7.69
C ARG A 204 -14.06 -0.88 7.39
N THR A 205 -13.08 -1.21 6.56
CA THR A 205 -11.92 -0.35 6.30
C THR A 205 -12.20 0.74 5.27
N ASN A 206 -12.97 0.45 4.22
CA ASN A 206 -13.03 1.31 3.03
C ASN A 206 -14.41 1.92 2.76
N LEU A 207 -15.52 1.23 3.10
CA LEU A 207 -16.87 1.64 2.70
C LEU A 207 -17.69 2.26 3.84
N LYS A 208 -17.66 1.68 5.05
CA LYS A 208 -18.54 2.05 6.18
C LYS A 208 -18.53 3.55 6.49
N ALA A 209 -17.34 4.15 6.59
CA ALA A 209 -17.19 5.57 6.90
C ALA A 209 -17.85 6.49 5.86
N THR A 210 -17.98 6.03 4.61
CA THR A 210 -18.59 6.83 3.52
C THR A 210 -20.10 6.73 3.43
N LEU A 211 -20.70 5.73 4.10
CA LEU A 211 -22.15 5.56 4.13
C LEU A 211 -22.81 6.40 5.23
N PHE A 212 -22.04 6.96 6.15
CA PHE A 212 -22.56 7.76 7.25
C PHE A 212 -23.06 9.12 6.73
N GLN A 213 -24.37 9.36 6.86
CA GLN A 213 -25.00 10.61 6.44
C GLN A 213 -25.20 11.60 7.61
N GLY A 214 -25.34 11.08 8.83
CA GLY A 214 -25.58 11.89 10.02
C GLY A 214 -26.20 11.06 11.14
N LYS A 215 -26.15 11.58 12.37
CA LYS A 215 -26.83 11.01 13.53
C LYS A 215 -27.86 12.01 14.02
N TYR A 216 -29.11 11.59 14.08
CA TYR A 216 -30.23 12.40 14.55
C TYR A 216 -30.82 11.78 15.81
N SER A 217 -31.28 12.62 16.72
CA SER A 217 -31.97 12.19 17.94
C SER A 217 -33.33 12.85 18.00
N LEU A 218 -34.35 12.10 18.40
CA LEU A 218 -35.65 12.65 18.71
C LEU A 218 -35.70 13.12 20.17
N PRO A 219 -36.52 14.15 20.47
CA PRO A 219 -36.92 14.48 21.84
C PRO A 219 -37.49 13.25 22.58
N LYS A 220 -37.29 13.19 23.90
CA LYS A 220 -37.67 12.02 24.74
C LYS A 220 -39.17 11.69 24.73
N ASP A 221 -40.00 12.68 24.42
CA ASP A 221 -41.45 12.62 24.35
C ASP A 221 -41.99 12.25 22.96
N ARG A 222 -41.12 12.02 21.97
CA ARG A 222 -41.50 11.66 20.59
C ARG A 222 -41.16 10.20 20.29
N ASN A 223 -42.12 9.46 19.74
CA ASN A 223 -41.88 8.12 19.22
C ASN A 223 -41.35 8.20 17.78
N TRP A 224 -40.23 7.53 17.51
CA TRP A 224 -39.65 7.47 16.17
C TRP A 224 -40.58 6.81 15.14
N LYS A 225 -41.45 5.90 15.58
CA LYS A 225 -42.45 5.23 14.73
C LYS A 225 -43.53 6.19 14.19
N GLU A 226 -43.68 7.36 14.79
CA GLU A 226 -44.65 8.38 14.39
C GLU A 226 -44.04 9.42 13.42
N VAL A 227 -42.74 9.34 13.16
CA VAL A 227 -42.06 10.27 12.24
C VAL A 227 -42.37 9.88 10.81
N ASN A 228 -43.17 10.70 10.13
CA ASN A 228 -43.44 10.53 8.71
C ASN A 228 -42.23 11.01 7.88
N LEU A 229 -41.49 10.07 7.30
CA LEU A 229 -40.35 10.35 6.44
C LEU A 229 -40.67 10.01 4.99
N PRO A 230 -40.13 10.76 4.02
CA PRO A 230 -40.34 10.46 2.61
C PRO A 230 -39.84 9.06 2.23
N THR A 231 -40.79 8.15 1.98
CA THR A 231 -40.53 6.77 1.56
C THR A 231 -39.61 6.74 0.33
N GLY A 232 -38.60 5.88 0.37
CA GLY A 232 -37.64 5.71 -0.73
C GLY A 232 -36.55 6.79 -0.82
N LYS A 233 -36.68 7.92 -0.13
CA LYS A 233 -35.65 8.97 -0.04
C LYS A 233 -34.88 8.92 1.28
N THR A 234 -35.48 8.38 2.33
CA THR A 234 -34.84 8.26 3.64
C THR A 234 -34.33 6.84 3.90
N ARG A 235 -33.17 6.75 4.56
CA ARG A 235 -32.54 5.49 4.97
C ARG A 235 -32.29 5.52 6.47
N TRP A 236 -32.71 4.47 7.17
CA TRP A 236 -32.44 4.29 8.59
C TRP A 236 -31.26 3.34 8.78
N GLY A 237 -30.59 3.47 9.93
CA GLY A 237 -29.54 2.55 10.38
C GLY A 237 -29.61 2.38 11.89
N GLY A 238 -28.81 1.44 12.43
CA GLY A 238 -28.91 1.06 13.85
C GLY A 238 -30.14 0.20 14.13
N GLU A 239 -30.63 0.22 15.37
CA GLU A 239 -31.79 -0.57 15.79
C GLU A 239 -33.06 -0.22 15.00
N THR A 240 -33.32 1.08 14.76
CA THR A 240 -34.48 1.54 13.97
C THR A 240 -34.44 1.15 12.50
N GLY A 241 -33.26 0.76 11.98
CA GLY A 241 -33.14 0.23 10.61
C GLY A 241 -33.13 -1.30 10.55
N ALA A 242 -33.13 -1.97 11.71
CA ALA A 242 -33.17 -3.42 11.84
C ALA A 242 -34.53 -3.95 12.36
N ASP A 243 -35.37 -3.06 12.92
CA ASP A 243 -36.81 -3.27 13.18
C ASP A 243 -37.60 -3.25 11.85
#